data_AF-A0A843GER6-F1
#
_entry.id   AF-A0A843GER6-F1
#
_cell.length_a   1.000
_cell.length_b   1.000
_cell.length_c   1.000
_cell.angle_alpha   90.00
_cell.angle_beta   90.00
_cell.angle_gamma   90.00
#
_symmetry.space_group_name_H-M   'P 1'
#
loop_
_entity.id
_entity.type
_entity.pdbx_description
1 polymer ?
#
loop_
_entity_poly.entity_id
_entity_poly.type
_entity_poly.pdbx_seq_one_letter_code
_entity_poly.pdbx_strand_id
1 'polypeptide(L)'
;MIIFYTAKLTGQLDWCHCCGGIGKIQMIRNEDNKFIWHCTGCGNEDINRMNVVRRICGYLGNANAMSQGRMGDIHDRVYHL
;
A
#
# COMPACT_ATOMS: atom_id res chain seq x y z
N MET A 1 7.83 -30.16 2.19
CA MET A 1 6.52 -29.97 1.54
C MET A 1 6.38 -28.49 1.21
N ILE A 2 7.01 -28.08 0.10
CA ILE A 2 7.06 -26.70 -0.37
C ILE A 2 5.81 -26.51 -1.21
N ILE A 3 4.83 -25.82 -0.63
CA ILE A 3 3.60 -25.53 -1.32
C ILE A 3 3.85 -24.35 -2.26
N PHE A 4 4.16 -24.67 -3.52
CA PHE A 4 4.00 -23.75 -4.64
C PHE A 4 2.51 -23.71 -5.01
N TYR A 5 1.70 -22.90 -4.32
CA TYR A 5 0.42 -22.46 -4.88
C TYR A 5 0.70 -21.27 -5.80
N THR A 6 0.64 -21.51 -7.11
CA THR A 6 0.57 -20.45 -8.13
C THR A 6 -0.78 -19.76 -8.03
N ALA A 7 -0.95 -18.90 -7.03
CA ALA A 7 -1.94 -17.85 -7.03
C ALA A 7 -1.17 -16.53 -7.13
N LYS A 8 -1.62 -15.64 -7.99
CA LYS A 8 -1.12 -14.27 -8.15
C LYS A 8 -1.48 -13.43 -6.92
N LEU A 9 -1.18 -13.92 -5.71
CA LEU A 9 -1.44 -13.27 -4.45
C LEU A 9 -0.50 -12.06 -4.37
N THR A 10 -1.06 -10.92 -4.68
CA THR A 10 -0.45 -9.61 -4.47
C THR A 10 -0.55 -9.36 -2.98
N GLY A 11 0.37 -9.94 -2.20
CA GLY A 11 0.44 -9.74 -0.77
C GLY A 11 0.55 -8.25 -0.47
N GLN A 12 -0.54 -7.67 0.03
CA GLN A 12 -0.54 -6.34 0.61
C GLN A 12 0.18 -6.45 1.96
N LEU A 13 1.42 -5.94 2.01
CA LEU A 13 2.28 -6.01 3.19
C LEU A 13 2.42 -4.61 3.78
N ASP A 14 1.32 -4.10 4.31
CA ASP A 14 1.30 -2.77 4.95
C ASP A 14 1.41 -2.92 6.45
N TRP A 15 2.25 -2.10 7.07
CA TRP A 15 2.42 -2.06 8.50
C TRP A 15 2.44 -0.63 9.01
N CYS A 16 1.59 -0.33 10.00
CA CYS A 16 1.61 0.95 10.68
C CYS A 16 2.42 0.85 11.98
N HIS A 17 3.42 1.72 12.15
CA HIS A 17 4.25 1.77 13.37
C HIS A 17 3.50 2.37 14.57
N CYS A 18 2.44 3.16 14.33
CA CYS A 18 1.66 3.77 15.42
C CYS A 18 0.72 2.79 16.12
N CYS A 19 -0.01 1.97 15.36
CA CYS A 19 -1.01 1.05 15.92
C CYS A 19 -0.64 -0.42 15.82
N GLY A 20 0.43 -0.77 15.10
CA GLY A 20 0.82 -2.16 14.84
C GLY A 20 -0.11 -2.92 13.89
N GLY A 21 -1.12 -2.25 13.31
CA GLY A 21 -2.07 -2.86 12.39
C GLY A 21 -1.42 -3.24 11.06
N ILE A 22 -1.68 -4.47 10.62
CA ILE A 22 -1.24 -5.01 9.33
C ILE A 22 -2.40 -4.94 8.33
N GLY A 23 -2.13 -4.48 7.10
CA GLY A 23 -3.11 -4.47 6.00
C GLY A 23 -4.28 -3.49 6.14
N LYS A 24 -4.18 -2.51 7.06
CA LYS A 24 -5.21 -1.49 7.32
C LYS A 24 -4.89 -0.12 6.69
N ILE A 25 -4.03 -0.07 5.67
CA ILE A 25 -3.60 1.18 5.03
C ILE A 25 -4.26 1.32 3.67
N GLN A 26 -4.98 2.42 3.48
CA GLN A 26 -5.67 2.76 2.24
C GLN A 26 -5.01 3.98 1.59
N MET A 27 -5.13 4.07 0.27
CA MET A 27 -4.72 5.26 -0.45
C MET A 27 -5.95 6.15 -0.64
N ILE A 28 -5.93 7.36 -0.11
CA ILE A 28 -7.01 8.35 -0.24
C ILE A 28 -6.50 9.59 -0.97
N ARG A 29 -7.42 10.36 -1.56
CA ARG A 29 -7.11 11.68 -2.10
C ARG A 29 -7.40 12.74 -1.03
N ASN A 30 -6.42 13.60 -0.78
CA ASN A 30 -6.59 14.77 0.08
C ASN A 30 -7.28 15.92 -0.68
N GLU A 31 -7.64 17.02 0.00
CA GLU A 31 -8.31 18.21 -0.57
C GLU A 31 -7.53 18.82 -1.76
N ASP A 32 -6.21 18.70 -1.75
CA ASP A 32 -5.28 19.10 -2.82
C ASP A 32 -5.27 18.17 -4.05
N ASN A 33 -6.15 17.16 -4.13
CA ASN A 33 -6.12 16.07 -5.12
C ASN A 33 -4.82 15.23 -5.14
N LYS A 34 -4.04 15.26 -4.05
CA LYS A 34 -2.84 14.42 -3.87
C LYS A 34 -3.22 13.09 -3.23
N PHE A 35 -2.59 12.01 -3.69
CA PHE A 35 -2.68 10.70 -3.07
C PHE A 35 -1.82 10.67 -1.80
N ILE A 36 -2.46 10.27 -0.70
CA ILE A 36 -1.83 10.06 0.60
C ILE A 36 -2.19 8.68 1.14
N TRP A 37 -1.30 8.12 1.96
CA TRP A 37 -1.55 6.87 2.66
C TRP A 37 -2.24 7.17 3.99
N HIS A 38 -3.39 6.56 4.22
CA HIS A 38 -4.18 6.74 5.43
C HIS A 38 -4.42 5.40 6.12
N CYS A 39 -4.05 5.30 7.39
CA CYS A 39 -4.31 4.11 8.20
C CYS A 39 -5.73 4.15 8.80
N THR A 40 -6.58 3.22 8.39
CA THR A 40 -7.98 3.13 8.89
C THR A 40 -8.10 2.74 10.36
N GLY A 41 -7.02 2.22 10.96
CA GLY A 41 -7.01 1.81 12.37
C GLY A 41 -6.74 2.94 13.36
N CYS A 42 -6.00 3.98 12.95
CA CYS A 42 -5.57 5.04 13.87
C CYS A 42 -5.54 6.45 13.26
N GLY A 43 -5.81 6.58 11.96
CA GLY A 43 -5.73 7.85 11.24
C GLY A 43 -4.30 8.33 10.95
N ASN A 44 -3.28 7.48 11.09
CA ASN A 44 -1.90 7.87 10.78
C ASN A 44 -1.72 8.12 9.26
N GLU A 45 -1.20 9.30 8.93
CA GLU A 45 -0.85 9.73 7.56
C GLU A 45 0.65 10.01 7.40
N ASP A 46 1.43 9.87 8.48
CA ASP A 46 2.87 10.08 8.45
C ASP A 46 3.59 8.89 7.79
N ILE A 47 4.15 9.18 6.62
CA ILE A 47 4.91 8.26 5.76
C ILE A 47 6.10 7.64 6.50
N ASN A 48 6.74 8.36 7.43
CA ASN A 48 7.88 7.83 8.19
C ASN A 48 7.46 6.84 9.27
N ARG A 49 6.18 6.87 9.67
CA ARG A 49 5.59 6.00 10.70
C ARG A 49 4.70 4.91 10.12
N MET A 50 4.89 4.59 8.84
CA MET A 50 4.28 3.42 8.21
C MET A 50 5.23 2.81 7.20
N ASN A 51 5.05 1.53 6.92
CA ASN A 51 5.70 0.80 5.85
C ASN A 51 4.61 0.26 4.94
N VAL A 52 4.45 0.88 3.78
CA VAL A 52 3.50 0.45 2.75
C VAL A 52 4.27 -0.32 1.70
N VAL A 53 4.09 -1.65 1.63
CA VAL A 53 4.72 -2.48 0.61
C VAL A 53 3.66 -2.97 -0.36
N ARG A 54 3.81 -2.52 -1.61
CA ARG A 54 2.87 -2.79 -2.70
C ARG A 54 3.64 -3.36 -3.89
N ARG A 55 2.92 -4.00 -4.82
CA ARG A 55 3.54 -4.39 -6.08
C ARG A 55 3.69 -3.18 -7.01
N ILE A 56 4.92 -2.81 -7.30
CA ILE A 56 5.32 -1.72 -8.17
C ILE A 56 5.93 -2.37 -9.41
N CYS A 57 5.38 -2.12 -10.61
CA CYS A 57 5.91 -2.68 -11.88
C CYS A 57 6.17 -4.21 -11.87
N GLY A 58 5.43 -4.99 -11.07
CA GLY A 58 5.58 -6.45 -10.99
C GLY A 58 6.36 -6.98 -9.79
N TYR A 59 7.15 -6.16 -9.10
CA TYR A 59 7.90 -6.53 -7.89
C TYR A 59 7.30 -5.91 -6.62
N LEU A 60 7.54 -6.50 -5.45
CA LEU A 60 7.17 -5.90 -4.15
C LEU A 60 8.19 -4.84 -3.79
N GLY A 61 7.74 -3.61 -3.52
CA GLY A 61 8.60 -2.49 -3.17
C GLY A 61 7.95 -1.55 -2.16
N ASN A 62 8.78 -0.74 -1.50
CA ASN A 62 8.31 0.28 -0.58
C ASN A 62 7.64 1.42 -1.37
N ALA A 63 6.38 1.71 -1.05
CA ALA A 63 5.55 2.72 -1.70
C ALA A 63 5.42 4.02 -0.88
N ASN A 64 6.19 4.16 0.20
CA ASN A 64 6.20 5.34 1.08
C ASN A 64 6.59 6.63 0.34
N ALA A 65 7.61 6.59 -0.52
CA ALA A 65 8.21 7.77 -1.16
C ALA A 65 8.03 7.80 -2.69
N MET A 66 6.91 7.28 -3.19
CA MET A 66 6.63 7.26 -4.63
C MET A 66 6.09 8.62 -5.12
N SER A 67 6.33 8.95 -6.39
CA SER A 67 5.74 10.14 -7.02
C SER A 67 4.22 10.00 -7.16
N GLN A 68 3.51 11.12 -7.20
CA GLN A 68 2.04 11.15 -7.26
C GLN A 68 1.47 10.42 -8.47
N GLY A 69 2.09 10.53 -9.65
CA GLY A 69 1.68 9.77 -10.83
C GLY A 69 1.80 8.26 -10.61
N ARG A 70 2.83 7.84 -9.88
CA ARG A 70 3.04 6.42 -9.57
C ARG A 70 2.07 5.89 -8.51
N MET A 71 1.65 6.74 -7.57
CA MET A 71 0.59 6.40 -6.64
C MET A 71 -0.75 6.23 -7.36
N GLY A 72 -1.05 7.07 -8.35
CA GLY A 72 -2.21 6.88 -9.25
C GLY A 72 -2.20 5.54 -9.98
N ASP A 73 -1.06 5.16 -10.58
CA ASP A 73 -0.89 3.84 -11.20
C ASP A 73 -1.11 2.67 -10.23
N ILE A 74 -0.91 2.87 -8.93
CA ILE A 74 -1.13 1.84 -7.91
C ILE A 74 -2.59 1.82 -7.48
N HIS A 75 -3.22 2.99 -7.36
CA HIS A 75 -4.63 3.16 -7.02
C HIS A 75 -5.55 2.54 -8.08
N ASP A 76 -5.29 2.80 -9.36
CA ASP A 76 -6.15 2.36 -10.46
C ASP A 76 -5.92 0.89 -10.85
N ARG A 77 -5.07 0.16 -10.12
CA ARG A 77 -4.87 -1.28 -10.35
C ARG A 77 -6.09 -2.06 -9.89
N VAL A 78 -6.87 -2.49 -10.88
CA VAL A 78 -7.90 -3.50 -10.69
C VAL A 78 -7.23 -4.84 -10.42
N TYR A 79 -7.61 -5.48 -9.32
CA TYR A 79 -7.28 -6.87 -9.07
C TYR A 79 -8.10 -7.72 -10.04
N HIS A 80 -7.46 -8.21 -11.10
CA HIS A 80 -8.03 -9.27 -11.92
C HIS A 80 -7.92 -10.58 -11.12
N LEU A 81 -9.07 -11.07 -10.63
CA LEU A 81 -9.24 -12.35 -9.91
C LEU A 81 -8.96 -13.54 -10.83
#